data_AF-A0A1H1MW46-F1
#
_entry.id   AF-A0A1H1MW46-F1
#
_cell.length_a   1.000
_cell.length_b   1.000
_cell.length_c   1.000
_cell.angle_alpha   90.00
_cell.angle_beta   90.00
_cell.angle_gamma   90.00
#
_symmetry.space_group_name_H-M   'P 1'
#
loop_
_entity.id
_entity.type
_entity.pdbx_description
1 polymer ?
#
loop_
_entity_poly.entity_id
_entity_poly.type
_entity_poly.pdbx_seq_one_letter_code
_entity_poly.pdbx_strand_id
1 'polypeptide(L)'
;MEFNLAEKLAIVKDIDRVILADNTVAKAEMVYLGQLMKLLDFDSAFVEEARKFNIRQANGVLENMSEAKKHSLAIILHEMAYADGEMSREEIEILFSVFQKAGIKIEEPGNSYSVFDASDVYFKSTKRRSRDLESNTIASICETKRAVRVEPHIDKGYLVTIFKLNGFLSKWGNTVEVAPKQMKLQETGKNRTILKGIEGSKDSHYSLSVFHENNDIKKIVMHHHNENKDVEYLI
;
A
#
# COMPACT_ATOMS: atom_id res chain seq x y z
N MET A 1 6.81 25.74 -9.02
CA MET A 1 8.00 25.28 -9.79
C MET A 1 7.60 25.30 -11.25
N GLU A 2 8.42 25.83 -12.14
CA GLU A 2 8.08 25.98 -13.56
C GLU A 2 9.00 25.12 -14.44
N PHE A 3 8.41 24.50 -15.46
CA PHE A 3 9.12 23.78 -16.50
C PHE A 3 9.46 24.73 -17.64
N ASN A 4 10.69 24.67 -18.15
CA ASN A 4 11.08 25.39 -19.35
C ASN A 4 10.48 24.74 -20.61
N LEU A 5 10.61 25.39 -21.76
CA LEU A 5 10.02 24.91 -23.01
C LEU A 5 10.46 23.50 -23.40
N ALA A 6 11.75 23.20 -23.29
CA ALA A 6 12.29 21.88 -23.66
C ALA A 6 11.79 20.80 -22.69
N GLU A 7 11.74 21.11 -21.38
CA GLU A 7 11.18 20.23 -20.36
C GLU A 7 9.70 19.98 -20.64
N LYS A 8 8.89 21.02 -20.91
CA LYS A 8 7.48 20.87 -21.27
C LYS A 8 7.29 19.99 -22.50
N LEU A 9 8.07 20.19 -23.56
CA LEU A 9 8.01 19.35 -24.77
C LEU A 9 8.31 17.88 -24.47
N ALA A 10 9.34 17.61 -23.65
CA ALA A 10 9.69 16.25 -23.26
C ALA A 10 8.59 15.59 -22.40
N ILE A 11 8.04 16.34 -21.44
CA ILE A 11 6.96 15.86 -20.55
C ILE A 11 5.69 15.57 -21.34
N VAL A 12 5.25 16.50 -22.19
CA VAL A 12 4.05 16.33 -23.03
C VAL A 12 4.23 15.18 -24.01
N LYS A 13 5.44 14.97 -24.55
CA LYS A 13 5.75 13.83 -25.39
C LYS A 13 5.54 12.50 -24.65
N ASP A 14 5.98 12.40 -23.41
CA ASP A 14 5.81 11.17 -22.63
C ASP A 14 4.37 10.98 -22.15
N ILE A 15 3.65 12.05 -21.82
CA ILE A 15 2.20 12.00 -21.57
C ILE A 15 1.46 11.43 -22.80
N ASP A 16 1.74 11.94 -24.00
CA ASP A 16 1.12 11.45 -25.24
C ASP A 16 1.44 9.97 -25.48
N ARG A 17 2.66 9.52 -25.14
CA ARG A 17 3.03 8.11 -25.25
C ARG A 17 2.29 7.21 -24.26
N VAL A 18 2.01 7.69 -23.05
CA VAL A 18 1.22 6.96 -22.05
C VAL A 18 -0.21 6.79 -22.54
N ILE A 19 -0.85 7.88 -22.97
CA ILE A 19 -2.23 7.85 -23.49
C ILE A 19 -2.38 6.92 -24.71
N LEU A 20 -1.33 6.79 -25.52
CA LEU A 20 -1.36 5.97 -26.74
C LEU A 20 -0.82 4.55 -26.52
N ALA A 21 -0.52 4.14 -25.28
CA ALA A 21 0.15 2.88 -24.98
C ALA A 21 -0.65 1.65 -25.44
N ASP A 22 -1.94 1.64 -25.15
CA ASP A 22 -2.88 0.54 -25.42
C ASP A 22 -3.65 0.74 -26.75
N ASN A 23 -3.34 1.79 -27.51
CA ASN A 23 -4.02 2.24 -28.73
C ASN A 23 -5.51 2.63 -28.54
N THR A 24 -5.95 2.86 -27.30
CA THR A 24 -7.31 3.33 -26.99
C THR A 24 -7.21 4.60 -26.16
N VAL A 25 -8.02 5.61 -26.46
CA VAL A 25 -8.02 6.85 -25.67
C VAL A 25 -9.30 6.91 -24.86
N ALA A 26 -9.19 6.76 -23.55
CA ALA A 26 -10.28 6.84 -22.61
C ALA A 26 -10.73 8.29 -22.38
N LYS A 27 -12.02 8.47 -22.07
CA LYS A 27 -12.58 9.79 -21.76
C LYS A 27 -11.91 10.43 -20.54
N ALA A 28 -11.54 9.63 -19.55
CA ALA A 28 -10.92 10.10 -18.31
C ALA A 28 -9.54 10.69 -18.56
N GLU A 29 -8.73 10.05 -19.41
CA GLU A 29 -7.42 10.56 -19.83
C GLU A 29 -7.54 11.90 -20.55
N MET A 30 -8.52 12.06 -21.45
CA MET A 30 -8.76 13.34 -22.13
C MET A 30 -9.16 14.45 -21.17
N VAL A 31 -9.93 14.13 -20.12
CA VAL A 31 -10.29 15.09 -19.07
C VAL A 31 -9.04 15.48 -18.28
N TYR A 32 -8.22 14.51 -17.88
CA TYR A 32 -6.99 14.77 -17.14
C TYR A 32 -5.95 15.53 -17.97
N LEU A 33 -5.78 15.19 -19.25
CA LEU A 33 -4.95 15.94 -20.20
C LEU A 33 -5.40 17.40 -20.28
N GLY A 34 -6.71 17.66 -20.34
CA GLY A 34 -7.26 19.00 -20.32
C GLY A 34 -6.95 19.79 -19.04
N GLN A 35 -6.76 19.12 -17.91
CA GLN A 35 -6.28 19.75 -16.67
C GLN A 35 -4.79 20.05 -16.75
N LEU A 36 -3.98 19.12 -17.28
CA LEU A 36 -2.55 19.32 -17.48
C LEU A 36 -2.26 20.44 -18.48
N MET A 37 -3.04 20.59 -19.54
CA MET A 37 -2.96 21.69 -20.50
C MET A 37 -3.05 23.05 -19.80
N LYS A 38 -3.97 23.18 -18.84
CA LYS A 38 -4.11 24.41 -18.03
C LYS A 38 -2.98 24.57 -17.03
N LEU A 39 -2.60 23.50 -16.36
CA LEU A 39 -1.59 23.52 -15.29
C LEU A 39 -0.18 23.82 -15.82
N LEU A 40 0.18 23.20 -16.93
CA LEU A 40 1.49 23.31 -17.57
C LEU A 40 1.51 24.38 -18.68
N ASP A 41 0.38 25.04 -18.93
CA ASP A 41 0.20 26.10 -19.93
C ASP A 41 0.66 25.65 -21.32
N PHE A 42 -0.07 24.69 -21.90
CA PHE A 42 0.10 24.22 -23.28
C PHE A 42 -1.26 23.90 -23.93
N ASP A 43 -1.27 23.90 -25.26
CA ASP A 43 -2.46 23.64 -26.07
C ASP A 43 -2.29 22.41 -26.98
N SER A 44 -3.30 22.14 -27.81
CA SER A 44 -3.25 21.00 -28.74
C SER A 44 -2.17 21.14 -29.81
N ALA A 45 -1.80 22.36 -30.22
CA ALA A 45 -0.73 22.58 -31.19
C ALA A 45 0.63 22.19 -30.59
N PHE A 46 0.82 22.45 -29.29
CA PHE A 46 1.98 22.02 -28.54
C PHE A 46 2.09 20.49 -28.45
N VAL A 47 0.99 19.77 -28.30
CA VAL A 47 0.98 18.29 -28.32
C VAL A 47 1.47 17.77 -29.67
N GLU A 48 0.99 18.35 -30.77
CA GLU A 48 1.45 18.00 -32.12
C GLU A 48 2.95 18.29 -32.35
N GLU A 49 3.48 19.32 -31.70
CA GLU A 49 4.91 19.62 -31.70
C GLU A 49 5.71 18.59 -30.89
N ALA A 50 5.23 18.26 -29.69
CA ALA A 50 5.85 17.26 -28.81
C ALA A 50 5.92 15.86 -29.46
N ARG A 51 4.92 15.48 -30.26
CA ARG A 51 4.95 14.24 -31.07
C ARG A 51 6.15 14.18 -32.00
N LYS A 52 6.48 15.30 -32.65
CA LYS A 52 7.61 15.43 -33.58
C LYS A 52 8.95 15.55 -32.87
N PHE A 53 8.96 15.88 -31.58
CA PHE A 53 10.18 16.04 -30.79
C PHE A 53 10.97 14.74 -30.71
N ASN A 54 12.29 14.80 -30.90
CA ASN A 54 13.12 13.60 -30.98
C ASN A 54 13.19 12.90 -29.62
N ILE A 55 12.92 11.59 -29.58
CA ILE A 55 12.86 10.83 -28.32
C ILE A 55 14.20 10.79 -27.57
N ARG A 56 15.35 10.77 -28.26
CA ARG A 56 16.67 10.79 -27.61
C ARG A 56 16.93 12.15 -26.97
N GLN A 57 16.57 13.23 -27.66
CA GLN A 57 16.66 14.59 -27.11
C GLN A 57 15.73 14.76 -25.93
N ALA A 58 14.49 14.26 -26.01
CA ALA A 58 13.55 14.26 -24.89
C ALA A 58 14.13 13.57 -23.67
N ASN A 59 14.65 12.33 -23.81
CA ASN A 59 15.28 11.62 -22.68
C ASN A 59 16.43 12.43 -22.07
N GLY A 60 17.30 13.03 -22.90
CA GLY A 60 18.39 13.87 -22.41
C GLY A 60 17.91 15.11 -21.67
N VAL A 61 16.77 15.70 -22.06
CA VAL A 61 16.17 16.80 -21.30
C VAL A 61 15.68 16.31 -19.93
N LEU A 62 14.97 15.18 -19.89
CA LEU A 62 14.41 14.63 -18.64
C LEU A 62 15.49 14.23 -17.63
N GLU A 63 16.59 13.63 -18.11
CA GLU A 63 17.74 13.22 -17.30
C GLU A 63 18.40 14.42 -16.59
N ASN A 64 18.43 15.57 -17.26
CA ASN A 64 19.08 16.79 -16.77
C ASN A 64 18.16 17.69 -15.91
N MET A 65 16.91 17.30 -15.68
CA MET A 65 16.01 18.04 -14.79
C MET A 65 16.49 17.96 -13.33
N SER A 66 16.13 18.95 -12.52
CA SER A 66 16.34 18.87 -11.06
C SER A 66 15.51 17.76 -10.43
N GLU A 67 15.96 17.18 -9.31
CA GLU A 67 15.25 16.10 -8.61
C GLU A 67 13.78 16.41 -8.28
N ALA A 68 13.46 17.65 -7.87
CA ALA A 68 12.07 18.03 -7.58
C ALA A 68 11.18 18.08 -8.85
N LYS A 69 11.76 18.40 -10.01
CA LYS A 69 11.07 18.35 -11.32
C LYS A 69 10.87 16.92 -11.78
N LYS A 70 11.87 16.06 -11.58
CA LYS A 70 11.80 14.61 -11.82
C LYS A 70 10.73 13.94 -10.95
N HIS A 71 10.63 14.33 -9.68
CA HIS A 71 9.55 13.88 -8.81
C HIS A 71 8.17 14.33 -9.32
N SER A 72 8.05 15.60 -9.75
CA SER A 72 6.82 16.11 -10.34
C SER A 72 6.44 15.38 -11.63
N LEU A 73 7.42 15.06 -12.49
CA LEU A 73 7.23 14.23 -13.67
C LEU A 73 6.66 12.85 -13.31
N ALA A 74 7.23 12.21 -12.29
CA ALA A 74 6.78 10.89 -11.85
C ALA A 74 5.31 10.90 -11.44
N ILE A 75 4.89 11.91 -10.68
CA ILE A 75 3.49 12.09 -10.28
C ILE A 75 2.60 12.33 -11.51
N ILE A 76 3.00 13.24 -12.40
CA ILE A 76 2.19 13.58 -13.58
C ILE A 76 1.93 12.35 -14.46
N LEU A 77 2.96 11.54 -14.71
CA LEU A 77 2.83 10.33 -15.54
C LEU A 77 2.07 9.22 -14.83
N HIS A 78 2.26 9.05 -13.51
CA HIS A 78 1.48 8.10 -12.72
C HIS A 78 -0.01 8.41 -12.76
N GLU A 79 -0.38 9.66 -12.47
CA GLU A 79 -1.77 10.08 -12.46
C GLU A 79 -2.41 10.06 -13.86
N MET A 80 -1.61 10.28 -14.93
CA MET A 80 -2.10 10.10 -16.30
C MET A 80 -2.45 8.65 -16.59
N ALA A 81 -1.51 7.74 -16.31
CA ALA A 81 -1.68 6.31 -16.52
C ALA A 81 -2.72 5.66 -15.59
N TYR A 82 -3.17 6.37 -14.55
CA TYR A 82 -4.19 5.90 -13.61
C TYR A 82 -5.51 6.69 -13.75
N ALA A 83 -5.64 7.53 -14.78
CA ALA A 83 -6.74 8.48 -14.90
C ALA A 83 -8.12 7.79 -14.99
N ASP A 84 -8.17 6.57 -15.51
CA ASP A 84 -9.39 5.76 -15.62
C ASP A 84 -9.61 4.81 -14.42
N GLY A 85 -8.69 4.78 -13.45
CA GLY A 85 -8.76 4.01 -12.22
C GLY A 85 -8.03 2.66 -12.26
N GLU A 86 -7.45 2.27 -13.39
CA GLU A 86 -6.57 1.12 -13.53
C GLU A 86 -5.30 1.53 -14.31
N MET A 87 -4.28 0.68 -14.36
CA MET A 87 -3.08 0.93 -15.16
C MET A 87 -2.77 -0.34 -15.95
N SER A 88 -2.78 -0.24 -17.28
CA SER A 88 -2.49 -1.35 -18.17
C SER A 88 -1.01 -1.73 -18.13
N ARG A 89 -0.68 -2.92 -18.63
CA ARG A 89 0.71 -3.37 -18.68
C ARG A 89 1.55 -2.51 -19.62
N GLU A 90 0.96 -2.07 -20.72
CA GLU A 90 1.57 -1.25 -21.75
C GLU A 90 1.95 0.14 -21.20
N GLU A 91 1.06 0.77 -20.42
CA GLU A 91 1.34 2.04 -19.75
C GLU A 91 2.44 1.89 -18.70
N ILE A 92 2.39 0.82 -17.89
CA ILE A 92 3.43 0.48 -16.93
C ILE A 92 4.79 0.42 -17.63
N GLU A 93 4.91 -0.36 -18.71
CA GLU A 93 6.16 -0.51 -19.46
C GLU A 93 6.69 0.84 -19.96
N ILE A 94 5.82 1.74 -20.41
CA ILE A 94 6.20 3.09 -20.83
C ILE A 94 6.71 3.91 -19.64
N LEU A 95 5.97 3.96 -18.52
CA LEU A 95 6.35 4.71 -17.31
C LEU A 95 7.73 4.30 -16.80
N PHE A 96 7.96 2.99 -16.62
CA PHE A 96 9.25 2.47 -16.17
C PHE A 96 10.37 2.85 -17.13
N SER A 97 10.12 2.78 -18.44
CA SER A 97 11.12 3.16 -19.45
C SER A 97 11.48 4.65 -19.35
N VAL A 98 10.51 5.52 -19.08
CA VAL A 98 10.72 6.97 -18.95
C VAL A 98 11.48 7.27 -17.67
N PHE A 99 11.06 6.70 -16.54
CA PHE A 99 11.70 6.92 -15.26
C PHE A 99 13.16 6.46 -15.24
N GLN A 100 13.45 5.27 -15.79
CA GLN A 100 14.82 4.77 -15.93
C GLN A 100 15.69 5.74 -16.73
N LYS A 101 15.18 6.24 -17.87
CA LYS A 101 15.90 7.18 -18.74
C LYS A 101 16.08 8.57 -18.13
N ALA A 102 15.10 9.02 -17.35
CA ALA A 102 15.19 10.29 -16.62
C ALA A 102 16.11 10.21 -15.39
N GLY A 103 16.66 9.02 -15.08
CA GLY A 103 17.43 8.79 -13.87
C GLY A 103 16.57 8.89 -12.59
N ILE A 104 15.26 8.74 -12.72
CA ILE A 104 14.35 8.66 -11.59
C ILE A 104 14.54 7.29 -10.97
N LYS A 105 15.00 7.28 -9.71
CA LYS A 105 15.04 6.07 -8.91
C LYS A 105 13.60 5.68 -8.60
N ILE A 106 13.05 4.81 -9.42
CA ILE A 106 11.86 4.05 -9.08
C ILE A 106 12.34 3.09 -8.00
N GLU A 107 11.82 3.21 -6.78
CA GLU A 107 11.83 2.06 -5.90
C GLU A 107 11.03 0.98 -6.63
N GLU A 108 11.70 -0.02 -7.20
CA GLU A 108 11.06 -1.02 -8.04
C GLU A 108 9.77 -1.55 -7.36
N PRO A 109 8.59 -1.43 -7.99
CA PRO A 109 7.39 -2.18 -7.64
C PRO A 109 7.59 -3.71 -7.71
N GLY A 110 8.80 -4.19 -7.99
CA GLY A 110 9.22 -5.60 -7.99
C GLY A 110 10.11 -6.02 -6.82
N ASN A 111 10.41 -5.14 -5.86
CA ASN A 111 11.00 -5.55 -4.57
C ASN A 111 10.40 -4.83 -3.36
N SER A 112 9.27 -4.14 -3.55
CA SER A 112 8.29 -4.01 -2.48
C SER A 112 7.70 -5.39 -2.27
N TYR A 113 8.24 -6.16 -1.32
CA TYR A 113 7.31 -6.92 -0.48
C TYR A 113 6.21 -5.94 -0.13
N SER A 114 4.95 -6.23 -0.46
CA SER A 114 3.83 -5.49 0.12
C SER A 114 4.13 -5.43 1.61
N VAL A 115 4.62 -4.29 2.09
CA VAL A 115 4.93 -4.12 3.51
C VAL A 115 3.54 -4.13 4.09
N PHE A 116 3.14 -5.31 4.55
CA PHE A 116 1.81 -5.56 5.02
C PHE A 116 1.42 -4.43 5.96
N ASP A 117 0.40 -3.67 5.56
CA ASP A 117 -0.01 -2.50 6.31
C ASP A 117 -0.74 -2.97 7.56
N ALA A 118 -0.03 -2.93 8.69
CA ALA A 118 -0.59 -3.32 9.97
C ALA A 118 -1.68 -2.35 10.46
N SER A 119 -1.89 -1.21 9.81
CA SER A 119 -2.92 -0.23 10.16
C SER A 119 -4.32 -0.59 9.64
N ASP A 120 -4.43 -1.52 8.68
CA ASP A 120 -5.70 -1.99 8.09
C ASP A 120 -5.95 -3.49 8.30
N VAL A 121 -5.73 -3.96 9.54
CA VAL A 121 -6.00 -5.37 9.88
C VAL A 121 -7.40 -5.52 10.43
N TYR A 122 -8.25 -6.22 9.69
CA TYR A 122 -9.51 -6.75 10.21
C TYR A 122 -9.69 -8.21 9.80
N PHE A 123 -9.41 -9.13 10.73
CA PHE A 123 -9.42 -10.57 10.48
C PHE A 123 -10.57 -11.26 11.21
N LYS A 124 -11.50 -11.85 10.45
CA LYS A 124 -12.58 -12.68 10.99
C LYS A 124 -12.12 -14.13 11.10
N SER A 125 -12.15 -14.65 12.31
CA SER A 125 -11.82 -16.04 12.62
C SER A 125 -13.08 -16.84 12.94
N THR A 126 -13.20 -18.04 12.39
CA THR A 126 -14.26 -19.00 12.74
C THR A 126 -13.77 -20.00 13.81
N LYS A 127 -12.46 -20.18 13.92
CA LYS A 127 -11.85 -21.17 14.80
C LYS A 127 -10.67 -20.60 15.57
N ARG A 128 -10.69 -20.78 16.89
CA ARG A 128 -9.62 -20.43 17.80
C ARG A 128 -9.00 -21.70 18.38
N ARG A 129 -7.67 -21.80 18.40
CA ARG A 129 -6.94 -22.82 19.16
C ARG A 129 -5.96 -22.18 20.13
N SER A 130 -5.85 -22.74 21.32
CA SER A 130 -4.85 -22.35 22.31
C SER A 130 -3.81 -23.45 22.41
N ARG A 131 -2.54 -23.09 22.32
CA ARG A 131 -1.39 -23.98 22.50
C ARG A 131 -0.63 -23.58 23.76
N ASP A 132 -0.31 -24.57 24.57
CA ASP A 132 0.66 -24.44 25.65
C ASP A 132 2.05 -24.72 25.08
N LEU A 133 2.99 -23.77 25.23
CA LEU A 133 4.30 -23.84 24.60
C LEU A 133 5.27 -24.76 25.37
N GLU A 134 5.03 -25.02 26.64
CA GLU A 134 5.88 -25.89 27.47
C GLU A 134 5.63 -27.37 27.15
N SER A 135 4.36 -27.76 27.07
CA SER A 135 3.93 -29.11 26.70
C SER A 135 3.79 -29.33 25.19
N ASN A 136 3.80 -28.24 24.40
CA ASN A 136 3.49 -28.22 22.97
C ASN A 136 2.14 -28.87 22.62
N THR A 137 1.19 -28.89 23.56
CA THR A 137 -0.15 -29.48 23.38
C THR A 137 -1.21 -28.42 23.08
N ILE A 138 -2.27 -28.83 22.39
CA ILE A 138 -3.45 -27.96 22.19
C ILE A 138 -4.28 -28.00 23.48
N ALA A 139 -4.25 -26.93 24.24
CA ALA A 139 -4.98 -26.81 25.50
C ALA A 139 -6.50 -26.62 25.30
N SER A 140 -6.92 -25.97 24.21
CA SER A 140 -8.35 -25.84 23.88
C SER A 140 -8.59 -25.48 22.41
N ILE A 141 -9.75 -25.89 21.87
CA ILE A 141 -10.28 -25.49 20.57
C ILE A 141 -11.67 -24.90 20.79
N CYS A 142 -11.98 -23.79 20.10
CA CYS A 142 -13.27 -23.12 20.21
C CYS A 142 -13.70 -22.59 18.84
N GLU A 143 -14.94 -22.88 18.45
CA GLU A 143 -15.52 -22.52 17.14
C GLU A 143 -16.40 -21.25 17.21
N THR A 144 -16.33 -20.50 18.31
CA THR A 144 -17.00 -19.19 18.41
C THR A 144 -16.30 -18.21 17.48
N LYS A 145 -17.07 -17.55 16.61
CA LYS A 145 -16.53 -16.55 15.69
C LYS A 145 -15.93 -15.38 16.46
N ARG A 146 -14.81 -14.84 15.99
CA ARG A 146 -14.10 -13.69 16.57
C ARG A 146 -13.56 -12.78 15.48
N ALA A 147 -13.33 -11.52 15.81
CA ALA A 147 -12.56 -10.62 14.97
C ALA A 147 -11.31 -10.17 15.72
N VAL A 148 -10.17 -10.11 15.03
CA VAL A 148 -8.99 -9.39 15.48
C VAL A 148 -8.90 -8.13 14.64
N ARG A 149 -8.81 -6.97 15.29
CA ARG A 149 -8.63 -5.66 14.66
C ARG A 149 -7.34 -5.04 15.14
N VAL A 150 -6.56 -4.49 14.23
CA VAL A 150 -5.40 -3.66 14.54
C VAL A 150 -5.66 -2.27 13.98
N GLU A 151 -5.43 -1.24 14.78
CA GLU A 151 -5.66 0.15 14.40
C GLU A 151 -4.48 1.01 14.79
N PRO A 152 -4.18 2.09 14.05
CA PRO A 152 -3.18 3.06 14.48
C PRO A 152 -3.57 3.74 15.80
N HIS A 153 -2.58 4.00 16.64
CA HIS A 153 -2.73 4.76 17.89
C HIS A 153 -1.99 6.10 17.80
N ILE A 154 -2.54 7.13 18.45
CA ILE A 154 -2.10 8.54 18.37
C ILE A 154 -0.61 8.70 18.77
N ASP A 155 -0.14 7.94 19.76
CA ASP A 155 1.22 8.06 20.32
C ASP A 155 2.27 7.15 19.64
N LYS A 156 2.13 6.90 18.33
CA LYS A 156 2.98 5.99 17.54
C LYS A 156 2.92 4.55 18.04
N GLY A 157 2.00 3.78 17.46
CA GLY A 157 1.82 2.36 17.74
C GLY A 157 0.50 1.86 17.19
N TYR A 158 0.09 0.69 17.63
CA TYR A 158 -1.12 0.02 17.22
C TYR A 158 -1.94 -0.41 18.43
N LEU A 159 -3.26 -0.35 18.27
CA LEU A 159 -4.22 -0.88 19.20
C LEU A 159 -4.75 -2.20 18.66
N VAL A 160 -4.49 -3.29 19.38
CA VAL A 160 -4.98 -4.63 19.01
C VAL A 160 -6.19 -5.00 19.87
N THR A 161 -7.33 -5.26 19.22
CA THR A 161 -8.59 -5.60 19.90
C THR A 161 -9.15 -6.92 19.37
N ILE A 162 -9.66 -7.77 20.28
CA ILE A 162 -10.29 -9.05 19.92
C ILE A 162 -11.76 -9.03 20.35
N PHE A 163 -12.64 -9.26 19.39
CA PHE A 163 -14.10 -9.25 19.55
C PHE A 163 -14.65 -10.68 19.49
N LYS A 164 -15.70 -10.98 20.26
CA LYS A 164 -16.60 -12.11 19.93
C LYS A 164 -17.58 -11.65 18.86
N LEU A 165 -17.75 -12.48 17.83
CA LEU A 165 -18.72 -12.30 16.76
C LEU A 165 -19.89 -13.29 16.94
N ASN A 166 -20.54 -13.29 18.10
CA ASN A 166 -21.77 -14.06 18.30
C ASN A 166 -22.95 -13.10 18.54
N GLY A 167 -24.03 -13.39 17.80
CA GLY A 167 -25.12 -12.48 17.48
C GLY A 167 -26.21 -12.39 18.54
N PHE A 168 -26.96 -11.29 18.43
CA PHE A 168 -28.01 -10.81 19.34
C PHE A 168 -27.53 -10.36 20.72
N LEU A 169 -27.10 -9.11 20.79
CA LEU A 169 -27.47 -8.24 21.90
C LEU A 169 -28.43 -7.19 21.37
N SER A 170 -29.52 -6.97 22.09
CA SER A 170 -30.62 -6.02 21.83
C SER A 170 -30.18 -4.54 21.81
N LYS A 171 -28.87 -4.28 21.80
CA LYS A 171 -28.24 -2.97 21.62
C LYS A 171 -26.99 -3.19 20.75
N TRP A 172 -26.96 -2.49 19.62
CA TRP A 172 -25.90 -2.50 18.61
C TRP A 172 -24.49 -2.50 19.23
N GLY A 173 -23.68 -3.53 18.90
CA GLY A 173 -22.24 -3.54 19.21
C GLY A 173 -21.63 -4.94 19.36
N ASN A 174 -20.44 -5.14 18.79
CA ASN A 174 -19.60 -6.31 19.09
C ASN A 174 -19.11 -6.23 20.54
N THR A 175 -19.13 -7.35 21.30
CA THR A 175 -18.56 -7.35 22.65
C THR A 175 -17.05 -7.49 22.59
N VAL A 176 -16.33 -6.52 23.16
CA VAL A 176 -14.88 -6.59 23.40
C VAL A 176 -14.64 -7.71 24.41
N GLU A 177 -13.95 -8.76 23.99
CA GLU A 177 -13.62 -9.87 24.89
C GLU A 177 -12.24 -9.69 25.53
N VAL A 178 -11.32 -9.10 24.78
CA VAL A 178 -9.98 -8.77 25.26
C VAL A 178 -9.83 -7.27 25.18
N ALA A 179 -9.51 -6.65 26.32
CA ALA A 179 -9.26 -5.23 26.40
C ALA A 179 -8.20 -4.83 25.36
N PRO A 180 -8.37 -3.68 24.67
CA PRO A 180 -7.42 -3.22 23.66
C PRO A 180 -5.99 -3.18 24.20
N LYS A 181 -5.05 -3.77 23.46
CA LYS A 181 -3.63 -3.87 23.82
C LYS A 181 -2.80 -2.91 22.97
N GLN A 182 -1.94 -2.12 23.61
CA GLN A 182 -1.04 -1.24 22.89
C GLN A 182 0.24 -1.99 22.46
N MET A 183 0.54 -1.91 21.17
CA MET A 183 1.69 -2.59 20.55
C MET A 183 2.44 -1.66 19.61
N LYS A 184 3.66 -2.02 19.24
CA LYS A 184 4.49 -1.36 18.23
C LYS A 184 4.90 -2.37 17.17
N LEU A 185 5.04 -1.89 15.94
CA LEU A 185 5.61 -2.70 14.87
C LEU A 185 7.05 -3.06 15.23
N GLN A 186 7.35 -4.35 15.27
CA GLN A 186 8.69 -4.86 15.50
C GLN A 186 9.34 -5.29 14.18
N GLU A 187 8.61 -6.06 13.37
CA GLU A 187 9.14 -6.66 12.16
C GLU A 187 8.01 -6.83 11.13
N THR A 188 8.30 -6.50 9.86
CA THR A 188 7.45 -6.86 8.72
C THR A 188 8.32 -7.60 7.72
N GLY A 189 7.99 -8.86 7.46
CA GLY A 189 8.59 -9.69 6.43
C GLY A 189 7.57 -10.13 5.39
N LYS A 190 8.04 -10.88 4.38
CA LYS A 190 7.24 -11.31 3.22
C LYS A 190 5.90 -11.96 3.58
N ASN A 191 5.91 -12.87 4.55
CA ASN A 191 4.74 -13.68 4.91
C ASN A 191 4.26 -13.48 6.35
N ARG A 192 4.87 -12.54 7.08
CA ARG A 192 4.65 -12.37 8.50
C ARG A 192 4.95 -10.95 8.96
N THR A 193 4.04 -10.40 9.75
CA THR A 193 4.22 -9.13 10.46
C THR A 193 4.08 -9.35 11.96
N ILE A 194 4.96 -8.74 12.76
CA ILE A 194 5.03 -8.90 14.21
C ILE A 194 4.82 -7.53 14.87
N LEU A 195 3.82 -7.47 15.74
CA LEU A 195 3.61 -6.37 16.68
C LEU A 195 4.00 -6.83 18.08
N LYS A 196 4.77 -6.03 18.82
CA LYS A 196 5.15 -6.32 20.21
C LYS A 196 4.55 -5.29 21.14
N GLY A 197 4.07 -5.73 22.30
CA GLY A 197 3.59 -4.85 23.36
C GLY A 197 4.63 -3.81 23.77
N ILE A 198 4.17 -2.62 24.18
CA ILE A 198 5.07 -1.53 24.59
C ILE A 198 5.85 -1.95 25.84
N GLU A 199 7.18 -1.88 25.78
CA GLU A 199 8.06 -2.19 26.92
C GLU A 199 7.78 -1.25 28.10
N GLY A 200 7.80 -1.81 29.32
CA GLY A 200 7.44 -1.07 30.54
C GLY A 200 5.93 -0.83 30.73
N SER A 201 5.07 -1.28 29.80
CA SER A 201 3.61 -1.23 29.95
C SER A 201 3.03 -2.58 30.42
N LYS A 202 1.77 -2.57 30.86
CA LYS A 202 0.99 -3.79 31.15
C LYS A 202 0.86 -4.74 29.95
N ASP A 203 1.09 -4.24 28.73
CA ASP A 203 0.96 -4.99 27.49
C ASP A 203 2.30 -5.58 27.00
N SER A 204 3.42 -5.28 27.67
CA SER A 204 4.78 -5.72 27.30
C SER A 204 4.95 -7.24 27.12
N HIS A 205 4.09 -8.03 27.76
CA HIS A 205 4.10 -9.50 27.71
C HIS A 205 3.27 -10.10 26.57
N TYR A 206 2.78 -9.26 25.65
CA TYR A 206 2.02 -9.68 24.50
C TYR A 206 2.75 -9.38 23.20
N SER A 207 2.58 -10.26 22.21
CA SER A 207 2.88 -9.93 20.82
C SER A 207 1.83 -10.53 19.89
N LEU A 208 1.71 -9.95 18.69
CA LEU A 208 0.81 -10.41 17.65
C LEU A 208 1.62 -10.76 16.41
N SER A 209 1.50 -11.99 15.95
CA SER A 209 1.99 -12.41 14.63
C SER A 209 0.83 -12.47 13.65
N VAL A 210 0.89 -11.66 12.60
CA VAL A 210 -0.02 -11.71 11.46
C VAL A 210 0.65 -12.47 10.34
N PHE A 211 0.10 -13.62 9.95
CA PHE A 211 0.61 -14.40 8.82
C PHE A 211 -0.21 -14.06 7.59
N HIS A 212 0.45 -13.58 6.55
CA HIS A 212 -0.17 -13.08 5.34
C HIS A 212 0.61 -13.57 4.12
N GLU A 213 -0.05 -13.61 2.96
CA GLU A 213 0.59 -13.85 1.67
C GLU A 213 -0.09 -12.93 0.66
N ASN A 214 0.68 -12.10 -0.06
CA ASN A 214 0.13 -11.10 -1.00
C ASN A 214 -0.97 -10.23 -0.34
N ASN A 215 -0.73 -9.76 0.90
CA ASN A 215 -1.70 -9.05 1.75
C ASN A 215 -2.95 -9.81 2.21
N ASP A 216 -3.15 -11.07 1.80
CA ASP A 216 -4.22 -11.91 2.33
C ASP A 216 -3.81 -12.52 3.67
N ILE A 217 -4.49 -12.15 4.75
CA ILE A 217 -4.24 -12.72 6.07
C ILE A 217 -4.74 -14.17 6.12
N LYS A 218 -3.82 -15.11 6.33
CA LYS A 218 -4.12 -16.54 6.45
C LYS A 218 -4.46 -16.94 7.89
N LYS A 219 -3.76 -16.36 8.87
CA LYS A 219 -4.01 -16.56 10.30
C LYS A 219 -3.40 -15.46 11.14
N ILE A 220 -3.87 -15.33 12.37
CA ILE A 220 -3.28 -14.44 13.38
C ILE A 220 -2.98 -15.24 14.64
N VAL A 221 -1.83 -14.97 15.26
CA VAL A 221 -1.43 -15.59 16.53
C VAL A 221 -1.17 -14.49 17.56
N MET A 222 -1.87 -14.57 18.68
CA MET A 222 -1.59 -13.75 19.87
C MET A 222 -0.72 -14.57 20.82
N HIS A 223 0.45 -14.04 21.15
CA HIS A 223 1.41 -14.65 22.06
C HIS A 223 1.25 -14.05 23.45
N HIS A 224 1.09 -14.90 24.46
CA HIS A 224 1.03 -14.56 25.88
C HIS A 224 2.33 -15.02 26.54
N HIS A 225 3.36 -14.18 26.53
CA HIS A 225 4.71 -14.57 26.94
C HIS A 225 4.82 -14.97 28.42
N ASN A 226 4.00 -14.36 29.30
CA ASN A 226 3.98 -14.72 30.72
C ASN A 226 3.29 -16.04 31.02
N GLU A 227 2.38 -16.46 30.14
CA GLU A 227 1.59 -17.69 30.29
C GLU A 227 2.16 -18.84 29.46
N ASN A 228 3.28 -18.64 28.75
CA ASN A 228 3.84 -19.59 27.78
C ASN A 228 2.77 -20.14 26.83
N LYS A 229 1.92 -19.25 26.31
CA LYS A 229 0.70 -19.65 25.61
C LYS A 229 0.52 -18.87 24.31
N ASP A 230 0.14 -19.60 23.27
CA ASP A 230 -0.24 -19.04 21.98
C ASP A 230 -1.72 -19.25 21.72
N VAL A 231 -2.39 -18.20 21.27
CA VAL A 231 -3.79 -18.26 20.84
C VAL A 231 -3.85 -17.95 19.35
N GLU A 232 -4.14 -18.98 18.56
CA GLU A 232 -4.23 -18.88 17.11
C GLU A 232 -5.67 -18.71 16.65
N TYR A 233 -5.87 -17.77 15.73
CA TYR A 233 -7.13 -17.42 15.08
C TYR A 233 -7.05 -17.85 13.61
N LEU A 234 -7.98 -18.71 13.21
CA LEU A 234 -8.04 -19.37 11.91
C LEU A 234 -9.38 -19.07 11.21
N ILE A 235 -9.37 -19.07 9.88
CA ILE A 235 -10.56 -19.05 9.02
C ILE A 235 -11.20 -20.44 9.01
#